data_AF-A0A9N9D6A0-F1
#
_entry.id   AF-A0A9N9D6A0-F1
#
_cell.length_a   1.000
_cell.length_b   1.000
_cell.length_c   1.000
_cell.angle_alpha   90.00
_cell.angle_beta   90.00
_cell.angle_gamma   90.00
#
_symmetry.space_group_name_H-M   'P 1'
#
loop_
_entity.id
_entity.type
_entity.pdbx_description
1 polymer ?
#
loop_
_entity_poly.entity_id
_entity_poly.type
_entity_poly.pdbx_seq_one_letter_code
_entity_poly.pdbx_strand_id
1 'polypeptide(L)'
;MLRRTPISSSIFNYGRHKSLQFRLFSTETIYKLSGRNRQRIYALRKVYSPLLIHKKGSQEWIKLINSGKVWEDYFRPFEWRAQDYDFQAEYNRFLKVIDGIKGSSKIPSVDLLRGMIVSFTQHSCAMEGNTLGLRETQRVWNSLNKNCNLGDFLKNQEMMLPAPNILSDKPEDEVIEIRNHLLATYFLYNNLYKCEHEIDLDSIKKVHRILLKDTPMEVIELEEDEAHDRSLYQHAGEFRKVEVEARGSVYTVYPLPAEVPALMERFIQFRDGSKNSGLHPLIIASRILSTFLHVHPFID
;
A
#
# COMPACT_ATOMS: atom_id res chain seq x y z
N MET A 1 -7.90 -28.47 -6.54
CA MET A 1 -6.55 -27.87 -6.66
C MET A 1 -6.65 -26.64 -7.55
N LEU A 2 -7.04 -25.49 -6.98
CA LEU A 2 -7.05 -24.21 -7.70
C LEU A 2 -5.63 -23.65 -7.67
N ARG A 3 -5.04 -23.41 -8.85
CA ARG A 3 -3.81 -22.62 -8.96
C ARG A 3 -4.15 -21.19 -8.51
N ARG A 4 -3.73 -20.84 -7.29
CA ARG A 4 -3.77 -19.47 -6.75
C ARG A 4 -2.66 -18.67 -7.42
N THR A 5 -2.93 -18.16 -8.62
CA THR A 5 -2.15 -17.08 -9.22
C THR A 5 -2.57 -15.75 -8.57
N PRO A 6 -1.64 -14.80 -8.38
CA PRO A 6 -2.01 -13.43 -8.01
C PRO A 6 -2.99 -12.85 -9.04
N ILE A 7 -3.86 -11.95 -8.56
CA ILE A 7 -5.02 -11.36 -9.26
C ILE A 7 -4.60 -10.55 -10.50
N SER A 8 -3.31 -10.21 -10.62
CA SER A 8 -2.72 -9.65 -11.83
C SER A 8 -1.24 -10.02 -11.92
N SER A 9 -0.59 -9.62 -13.02
CA SER A 9 0.86 -9.66 -13.15
C SER A 9 1.52 -8.65 -12.20
N SER A 10 1.42 -8.87 -10.88
CA SER A 10 1.98 -8.00 -9.86
C SER A 10 3.46 -7.72 -10.17
N ILE A 11 3.84 -6.44 -10.11
CA ILE A 11 5.22 -5.98 -10.29
C ILE A 11 6.07 -6.42 -9.07
N PHE A 12 5.48 -7.02 -8.06
CA PHE A 12 6.16 -7.47 -6.86
C PHE A 12 6.32 -9.00 -6.83
N ASN A 13 7.41 -9.42 -6.19
CA ASN A 13 7.58 -10.80 -5.76
C ASN A 13 7.29 -10.83 -4.26
N TYR A 14 6.20 -11.48 -3.91
CA TYR A 14 5.85 -11.76 -2.52
C TYR A 14 6.57 -13.04 -2.12
N GLY A 15 7.54 -12.92 -1.20
CA GLY A 15 8.17 -14.10 -0.65
C GLY A 15 7.15 -14.87 0.18
N ARG A 16 6.92 -16.15 -0.13
CA ARG A 16 6.25 -17.07 0.81
C ARG A 16 7.11 -17.38 2.05
N HIS A 17 8.39 -17.05 1.98
CA HIS A 17 9.36 -17.25 3.05
C HIS A 17 9.81 -15.91 3.65
N LYS A 18 10.06 -15.88 4.97
CA LYS A 18 10.86 -14.83 5.67
C LYS A 18 12.37 -14.88 5.30
N SER A 19 12.71 -15.14 4.02
CA SER A 19 14.02 -15.69 3.65
C SER A 19 15.20 -14.71 3.59
N LEU A 20 15.01 -13.38 3.47
CA LEU A 20 16.14 -12.45 3.39
C LEU A 20 16.68 -12.06 4.77
N GLN A 21 15.87 -11.97 5.82
CA GLN A 21 16.38 -11.89 7.20
C GLN A 21 17.34 -13.04 7.49
N PHE A 22 17.00 -14.28 7.12
CA PHE A 22 17.92 -15.40 7.28
C PHE A 22 19.20 -15.25 6.46
N ARG A 23 19.12 -14.77 5.20
CA ARG A 23 20.30 -14.53 4.34
C ARG A 23 21.18 -13.35 4.79
N LEU A 24 20.59 -12.36 5.46
CA LEU A 24 21.33 -11.24 6.05
C LEU A 24 22.34 -11.73 7.08
N PHE A 25 21.91 -12.67 7.93
CA PHE A 25 22.68 -13.23 9.05
C PHE A 25 23.33 -14.59 8.76
N SER A 26 23.07 -15.22 7.61
CA SER A 26 23.74 -16.47 7.24
C SER A 26 25.18 -16.21 6.78
N THR A 27 26.08 -17.06 7.26
CA THR A 27 27.48 -17.12 6.83
C THR A 27 27.67 -17.97 5.58
N GLU A 28 26.58 -18.49 4.99
CA GLU A 28 26.64 -19.25 3.75
C GLU A 28 27.38 -18.45 2.68
N THR A 29 28.28 -19.15 2.02
CA THR A 29 29.30 -18.59 1.14
C THR A 29 28.63 -17.78 0.02
N ILE A 30 28.51 -16.46 0.21
CA ILE A 30 27.93 -15.49 -0.76
C ILE A 30 28.43 -15.74 -2.19
N TYR A 31 29.65 -16.27 -2.34
CA TYR A 31 30.25 -16.66 -3.60
C TYR A 31 29.47 -17.74 -4.40
N LYS A 32 28.63 -18.55 -3.75
CA LYS A 32 27.77 -19.56 -4.42
C LYS A 32 26.48 -18.96 -5.00
N LEU A 33 26.15 -17.71 -4.70
CA LEU A 33 24.95 -17.05 -5.20
C LEU A 33 25.17 -16.47 -6.60
N SER A 34 24.10 -16.41 -7.39
CA SER A 34 24.09 -15.68 -8.67
C SER A 34 24.48 -14.21 -8.46
N GLY A 35 25.01 -13.55 -9.50
CA GLY A 35 25.47 -12.16 -9.40
C GLY A 35 24.38 -11.19 -8.89
N ARG A 36 23.14 -11.39 -9.34
CA ARG A 36 21.97 -10.61 -8.89
C ARG A 36 21.69 -10.80 -7.39
N ASN A 37 21.71 -12.04 -6.90
CA ASN A 37 21.46 -12.34 -5.49
C ASN A 37 22.58 -11.79 -4.59
N ARG A 38 23.84 -11.79 -5.07
CA ARG A 38 24.95 -11.15 -4.35
C ARG A 38 24.78 -9.65 -4.22
N GLN A 39 24.43 -8.96 -5.30
CA GLN A 39 24.16 -7.52 -5.29
C GLN A 39 23.03 -7.17 -4.32
N ARG A 40 21.95 -7.97 -4.32
CA ARG A 40 20.83 -7.81 -3.40
C ARG A 40 21.26 -7.92 -1.92
N ILE A 41 22.03 -8.96 -1.57
CA ILE A 41 22.53 -9.13 -0.20
C ILE A 41 23.47 -7.99 0.19
N TYR A 42 24.33 -7.52 -0.71
CA TYR A 42 25.21 -6.39 -0.43
C TYR A 42 24.41 -5.12 -0.14
N ALA A 43 23.38 -4.81 -0.93
CA ALA A 43 22.49 -3.68 -0.70
C ALA A 43 21.79 -3.78 0.67
N LEU A 44 21.25 -4.97 0.99
CA LEU A 44 20.61 -5.21 2.28
C LEU A 44 21.59 -5.07 3.45
N ARG A 45 22.80 -5.64 3.37
CA ARG A 45 23.82 -5.52 4.43
C ARG A 45 24.27 -4.08 4.63
N LYS A 46 24.29 -3.26 3.57
CA LYS A 46 24.60 -1.83 3.68
C LYS A 46 23.53 -1.07 4.46
N VAL A 47 22.25 -1.33 4.17
CA VAL A 47 21.13 -0.71 4.90
C VAL A 47 21.09 -1.18 6.34
N TYR A 48 21.19 -2.50 6.56
CA TYR A 48 21.02 -3.12 7.88
C TYR A 48 22.32 -3.29 8.66
N SER A 49 23.43 -2.67 8.27
CA SER A 49 24.70 -2.78 9.01
C SER A 49 24.59 -2.42 10.49
N PRO A 50 23.77 -1.43 10.92
CA PRO A 50 23.57 -1.15 12.35
C PRO A 50 22.92 -2.32 13.11
N LEU A 51 22.10 -3.14 12.42
CA LEU A 51 21.47 -4.30 13.03
C LEU A 51 22.43 -5.50 13.14
N LEU A 52 23.40 -5.60 12.22
CA LEU A 52 24.35 -6.72 12.15
C LEU A 52 25.37 -6.76 13.30
N ILE A 53 25.56 -5.65 14.04
CA ILE A 53 26.47 -5.61 15.20
C ILE A 53 25.89 -6.34 16.42
N HIS A 54 24.57 -6.53 16.46
CA HIS A 54 23.87 -7.18 17.56
C HIS A 54 23.61 -8.65 17.24
N LYS A 55 23.69 -9.52 18.24
CA LYS A 55 23.30 -10.93 18.10
C LYS A 55 21.80 -11.00 17.78
N LYS A 56 21.42 -11.65 16.68
CA LYS A 56 20.01 -11.88 16.31
C LYS A 56 19.24 -12.44 17.52
N GLY A 57 18.13 -11.80 17.88
CA GLY A 57 17.30 -12.16 19.02
C GLY A 57 17.74 -11.61 20.38
N SER A 58 18.85 -10.86 20.47
CA SER A 58 19.17 -10.11 21.70
C SER A 58 18.16 -8.99 21.96
N GLN A 59 18.11 -8.48 23.19
CA GLN A 59 17.22 -7.38 23.56
C GLN A 59 17.51 -6.12 22.73
N GLU A 60 18.78 -5.82 22.49
CA GLU A 60 19.22 -4.68 21.65
C GLU A 60 18.77 -4.87 20.20
N TRP A 61 18.92 -6.08 19.66
CA TRP A 61 18.48 -6.41 18.31
C TRP A 61 16.98 -6.21 18.14
N ILE A 62 16.18 -6.76 19.07
CA ILE A 62 14.71 -6.68 19.05
C ILE A 62 14.27 -5.21 19.19
N LYS A 63 14.88 -4.47 20.12
CA LYS A 63 14.58 -3.05 20.32
C LYS A 63 14.89 -2.23 19.06
N LEU A 64 16.03 -2.48 18.43
CA LEU A 64 16.46 -1.74 17.25
C LEU A 64 15.57 -2.04 16.04
N ILE A 65 15.27 -3.30 15.73
CA ILE A 65 14.39 -3.64 14.61
C ILE A 65 12.96 -3.14 14.85
N ASN A 66 12.40 -3.33 16.04
CA ASN A 66 11.03 -2.88 16.31
C ASN A 66 10.91 -1.36 16.38
N SER A 67 12.04 -0.64 16.52
CA SER A 67 12.05 0.81 16.41
C SER A 67 11.87 1.29 14.98
N GLY A 68 12.13 0.46 13.96
CA GLY A 68 12.17 0.81 12.53
C GLY A 68 13.22 1.86 12.12
N LYS A 69 14.14 2.23 13.03
CA LYS A 69 15.11 3.29 12.80
C LYS A 69 16.20 2.89 11.82
N VAL A 70 16.50 1.61 11.69
CA VAL A 70 17.56 1.13 10.79
C VAL A 70 17.26 1.50 9.34
N TRP A 71 16.07 1.15 8.87
CA TRP A 71 15.64 1.51 7.52
C TRP A 71 15.38 3.01 7.37
N GLU A 72 14.72 3.64 8.35
CA GLU A 72 14.40 5.06 8.32
C GLU A 72 15.64 5.95 8.23
N ASP A 73 16.63 5.74 9.09
CA ASP A 73 17.82 6.60 9.17
C ASP A 73 18.67 6.50 7.89
N TYR A 74 18.64 5.34 7.22
CA TYR A 74 19.33 5.16 5.95
C TYR A 74 18.63 5.88 4.78
N PHE A 75 17.30 5.75 4.66
CA PHE A 75 16.56 6.28 3.50
C PHE A 75 15.99 7.68 3.71
N ARG A 76 15.83 8.10 4.96
CA ARG A 76 15.24 9.37 5.41
C ARG A 76 13.95 9.69 4.63
N PRO A 77 12.91 8.83 4.76
CA PRO A 77 11.69 8.93 3.96
C PRO A 77 10.64 9.87 4.58
N PHE A 78 10.82 10.24 5.86
CA PHE A 78 9.90 11.07 6.64
C PHE A 78 10.42 12.49 6.82
N GLU A 79 11.04 13.03 5.78
CA GLU A 79 11.63 14.36 5.79
C GLU A 79 11.28 15.13 4.52
N TRP A 80 10.99 16.42 4.69
CA TRP A 80 10.91 17.36 3.58
C TRP A 80 12.32 17.71 3.11
N ARG A 81 12.58 17.58 1.82
CA ARG A 81 13.90 17.79 1.24
C ARG A 81 13.96 19.15 0.57
N ALA A 82 15.17 19.70 0.42
CA ALA A 82 15.37 20.94 -0.33
C ALA A 82 14.71 20.89 -1.72
N GLN A 83 14.81 19.74 -2.39
CA GLN A 83 14.20 19.51 -3.70
C GLN A 83 12.66 19.68 -3.71
N ASP A 84 11.97 19.42 -2.59
CA ASP A 84 10.51 19.64 -2.52
C ASP A 84 10.18 21.14 -2.60
N TYR A 85 10.96 21.96 -1.90
CA TYR A 85 10.81 23.42 -1.90
C TYR A 85 11.29 24.03 -3.22
N ASP A 86 12.42 23.54 -3.76
CA ASP A 86 12.95 23.98 -5.04
C ASP A 86 11.96 23.70 -6.17
N PHE A 87 11.39 22.49 -6.21
CA PHE A 87 10.37 22.12 -7.19
C PHE A 87 9.12 22.99 -7.05
N GLN A 88 8.65 23.23 -5.83
CA GLN A 88 7.53 24.14 -5.62
C GLN A 88 7.84 25.56 -6.11
N ALA A 89 9.03 26.08 -5.85
CA ALA A 89 9.44 27.41 -6.28
C ALA A 89 9.49 27.52 -7.80
N GLU A 90 10.06 26.51 -8.47
CA GLU A 90 10.13 26.40 -9.92
C GLU A 90 8.73 26.37 -10.57
N TYR A 91 7.82 25.57 -10.01
CA TYR A 91 6.47 25.36 -10.57
C TYR A 91 5.37 26.20 -9.92
N ASN A 92 5.72 27.23 -9.14
CA ASN A 92 4.76 28.08 -8.39
C ASN A 92 3.63 28.62 -9.29
N ARG A 93 3.97 29.10 -10.49
CA ARG A 93 2.96 29.61 -11.45
C ARG A 93 1.96 28.53 -11.85
N PHE A 94 2.41 27.30 -12.09
CA PHE A 94 1.55 26.19 -12.47
C PHE A 94 0.65 25.75 -11.32
N LEU A 95 1.20 25.65 -10.10
CA LEU A 95 0.43 25.33 -8.89
C LEU A 95 -0.69 26.36 -8.64
N LYS A 96 -0.39 27.67 -8.79
CA LYS A 96 -1.39 28.74 -8.70
C LYS A 96 -2.49 28.64 -9.75
N VAL A 97 -2.18 28.17 -10.96
CA VAL A 97 -3.20 27.94 -12.00
C VAL A 97 -4.13 26.80 -11.58
N ILE A 98 -3.59 25.71 -11.03
CA ILE A 98 -4.41 24.60 -10.51
C ILE A 98 -5.31 25.08 -9.37
N ASP A 99 -4.77 25.85 -8.43
CA ASP A 99 -5.55 26.44 -7.34
C ASP A 99 -6.67 27.35 -7.86
N GLY A 100 -6.38 28.15 -8.90
CA GLY A 100 -7.38 28.97 -9.59
C GLY A 100 -8.50 28.14 -10.21
N ILE A 101 -8.17 27.03 -10.88
CA ILE A 101 -9.16 26.10 -11.45
C ILE A 101 -10.01 25.50 -10.31
N LYS A 102 -9.37 25.01 -9.24
CA LYS A 102 -10.06 24.45 -8.08
C LYS A 102 -11.02 25.46 -7.44
N GLY A 103 -10.57 26.70 -7.23
CA GLY A 103 -11.35 27.78 -6.64
C GLY A 103 -12.50 28.28 -7.54
N SER A 104 -12.39 28.11 -8.86
CA SER A 104 -13.44 28.48 -9.81
C SER A 104 -14.60 27.46 -9.88
N SER A 105 -14.41 26.25 -9.35
CA SER A 105 -15.44 25.22 -9.35
C SER A 105 -16.60 25.60 -8.43
N LYS A 106 -17.80 25.69 -8.99
CA LYS A 106 -19.05 25.82 -8.21
C LYS A 106 -19.55 24.50 -7.63
N ILE A 107 -18.93 23.38 -8.02
CA ILE A 107 -19.32 22.04 -7.58
C ILE A 107 -18.55 21.73 -6.28
N PRO A 108 -19.24 21.33 -5.20
CA PRO A 108 -18.59 20.87 -3.98
C PRO A 108 -17.60 19.74 -4.28
N SER A 109 -16.42 19.76 -3.64
CA SER A 109 -15.37 18.76 -3.91
C SER A 109 -15.85 17.32 -3.70
N VAL A 110 -16.71 17.09 -2.70
CA VAL A 110 -17.29 15.76 -2.45
C VAL A 110 -18.15 15.26 -3.63
N ASP A 111 -18.88 16.15 -4.30
CA ASP A 111 -19.74 15.79 -5.42
C ASP A 111 -18.92 15.58 -6.70
N LEU A 112 -17.86 16.35 -6.89
CA LEU A 112 -16.87 16.11 -7.94
C LEU A 112 -16.23 14.73 -7.78
N LEU A 113 -15.76 14.40 -6.57
CA LEU A 113 -15.16 13.10 -6.26
C LEU A 113 -16.15 11.94 -6.48
N ARG A 114 -17.40 12.09 -6.02
CA ARG A 114 -18.47 11.10 -6.27
C ARG A 114 -18.69 10.86 -7.77
N GLY A 115 -18.67 11.92 -8.58
CA GLY A 115 -18.79 11.82 -10.04
C GLY A 115 -17.63 11.05 -10.70
N MET A 116 -16.50 10.92 -10.01
CA MET A 116 -15.29 10.24 -10.52
C MET A 116 -15.12 8.80 -10.01
N ILE A 117 -16.01 8.26 -9.16
CA ILE A 117 -15.84 6.93 -8.55
C ILE A 117 -15.53 5.84 -9.58
N VAL A 118 -16.28 5.84 -10.69
CA VAL A 118 -16.17 4.83 -11.75
C VAL A 118 -14.88 5.00 -12.55
N SER A 119 -14.58 6.22 -12.99
CA SER A 119 -13.37 6.48 -13.78
C SER A 119 -12.10 6.31 -12.94
N PHE A 120 -12.08 6.80 -11.70
CA PHE A 120 -10.95 6.63 -10.79
C PHE A 120 -10.67 5.15 -10.52
N THR A 121 -11.70 4.37 -10.19
CA THR A 121 -11.55 2.93 -9.99
C THR A 121 -10.99 2.22 -11.22
N GLN A 122 -11.56 2.51 -12.40
CA GLN A 122 -11.11 1.85 -13.62
C GLN A 122 -9.64 2.15 -13.92
N HIS A 123 -9.21 3.42 -13.85
CA HIS A 123 -7.81 3.77 -14.12
C HIS A 123 -6.85 3.19 -13.07
N SER A 124 -7.26 3.21 -11.80
CA SER A 124 -6.46 2.66 -10.69
C SER A 124 -6.21 1.15 -10.87
N CYS A 125 -7.26 0.36 -11.07
CA CYS A 125 -7.11 -1.08 -11.31
C CYS A 125 -6.39 -1.38 -12.63
N ALA A 126 -6.61 -0.59 -13.69
CA ALA A 126 -5.92 -0.79 -14.96
C ALA A 126 -4.40 -0.57 -14.85
N MET A 127 -3.94 0.32 -13.96
CA MET A 127 -2.50 0.49 -13.68
C MET A 127 -1.88 -0.77 -13.09
N GLU A 128 -2.65 -1.55 -12.32
CA GLU A 128 -2.23 -2.82 -11.73
C GLU A 128 -2.53 -4.03 -12.65
N GLY A 129 -2.99 -3.80 -13.88
CA GLY A 129 -3.15 -4.82 -14.91
C GLY A 129 -4.56 -5.37 -15.09
N ASN A 130 -5.57 -4.83 -14.40
CA ASN A 130 -6.97 -5.18 -14.61
C ASN A 130 -7.42 -4.77 -16.03
N THR A 131 -8.15 -5.63 -16.72
CA THR A 131 -8.49 -5.44 -18.14
C THR A 131 -9.90 -4.89 -18.38
N LEU A 132 -10.71 -4.72 -17.32
CA LEU A 132 -12.06 -4.18 -17.47
C LEU A 132 -12.04 -2.71 -17.91
N GLY A 133 -12.80 -2.43 -18.96
CA GLY A 133 -13.00 -1.08 -19.46
C GLY A 133 -14.00 -0.29 -18.63
N LEU A 134 -14.10 1.01 -18.94
CA LEU A 134 -14.99 1.93 -18.23
C LEU A 134 -16.47 1.50 -18.29
N ARG A 135 -16.90 0.91 -19.40
CA ARG A 135 -18.29 0.44 -19.58
C ARG A 135 -18.60 -0.73 -18.66
N GLU A 136 -17.68 -1.67 -18.54
CA GLU A 136 -17.77 -2.79 -17.62
C GLU A 136 -17.76 -2.31 -16.16
N THR A 137 -16.83 -1.43 -15.78
CA THR A 137 -16.80 -0.83 -14.43
C THR A 137 -18.11 -0.12 -14.10
N GLN A 138 -18.68 0.63 -15.05
CA GLN A 138 -19.99 1.27 -14.86
C GLN A 138 -21.12 0.27 -14.65
N ARG A 139 -21.10 -0.88 -15.33
CA ARG A 139 -22.11 -1.95 -15.11
C ARG A 139 -22.00 -2.54 -13.71
N VAL A 140 -20.78 -2.79 -13.22
CA VAL A 140 -20.55 -3.24 -11.83
C VAL A 140 -21.08 -2.20 -10.85
N TRP A 141 -20.77 -0.92 -11.07
CA TRP A 141 -21.26 0.17 -10.21
C TRP A 141 -22.79 0.29 -10.20
N ASN A 142 -23.45 0.19 -11.35
CA ASN A 142 -24.91 0.20 -11.44
C ASN A 142 -25.53 -0.99 -10.71
N SER A 143 -24.92 -2.18 -10.80
CA SER A 143 -25.35 -3.36 -10.07
C SER A 143 -25.23 -3.18 -8.56
N LEU A 144 -24.10 -2.63 -8.08
CA LEU A 144 -23.91 -2.32 -6.66
C LEU A 144 -24.99 -1.38 -6.14
N ASN A 145 -25.29 -0.29 -6.85
CA ASN A 145 -26.33 0.66 -6.44
C ASN A 145 -27.74 0.06 -6.44
N LYS A 146 -28.00 -0.94 -7.28
CA LYS A 146 -29.29 -1.63 -7.35
C LYS A 146 -29.46 -2.70 -6.27
N ASN A 147 -28.39 -3.43 -5.99
CA ASN A 147 -28.46 -4.68 -5.23
C ASN A 147 -27.81 -4.61 -3.85
N CYS A 148 -27.09 -3.54 -3.52
CA CYS A 148 -26.42 -3.34 -2.23
C CYS A 148 -26.89 -2.04 -1.57
N ASN A 149 -27.23 -2.11 -0.28
CA ASN A 149 -27.44 -0.89 0.51
C ASN A 149 -26.07 -0.29 0.88
N LEU A 150 -25.60 0.64 0.05
CA LEU A 150 -24.31 1.31 0.28
C LEU A 150 -24.27 2.09 1.60
N GLY A 151 -25.42 2.53 2.14
CA GLY A 151 -25.50 3.17 3.45
C GLY A 151 -25.19 2.20 4.59
N ASP A 152 -25.63 0.94 4.47
CA ASP A 152 -25.31 -0.11 5.45
C ASP A 152 -23.84 -0.53 5.32
N PHE A 153 -23.29 -0.57 4.10
CA PHE A 153 -21.86 -0.82 3.87
C PHE A 153 -20.96 0.22 4.55
N LEU A 154 -21.36 1.51 4.58
CA LEU A 154 -20.61 2.54 5.31
C LEU A 154 -20.57 2.30 6.82
N LYS A 155 -21.58 1.61 7.38
CA LYS A 155 -21.66 1.27 8.80
C LYS A 155 -21.00 -0.07 9.12
N ASN A 156 -21.13 -1.06 8.23
CA ASN A 156 -20.64 -2.42 8.40
C ASN A 156 -19.96 -2.93 7.13
N GLN A 157 -18.63 -2.84 7.08
CA GLN A 157 -17.82 -3.30 5.96
C GLN A 157 -17.67 -4.82 5.90
N GLU A 158 -18.02 -5.52 6.99
CA GLU A 158 -17.98 -6.99 7.06
C GLU A 158 -19.21 -7.63 6.37
N MET A 159 -20.20 -6.84 5.96
CA MET A 159 -21.40 -7.35 5.28
C MET A 159 -21.06 -8.16 4.00
N MET A 160 -21.85 -9.18 3.71
CA MET A 160 -21.71 -9.96 2.48
C MET A 160 -21.92 -9.06 1.26
N LEU A 161 -20.99 -9.13 0.31
CA LEU A 161 -21.05 -8.35 -0.93
C LEU A 161 -21.74 -9.15 -2.04
N PRO A 162 -22.38 -8.49 -3.02
CA PRO A 162 -22.96 -9.17 -4.17
C PRO A 162 -21.91 -9.99 -4.94
N ALA A 163 -22.30 -11.17 -5.40
CA ALA A 163 -21.45 -12.02 -6.22
C ALA A 163 -21.06 -11.33 -7.54
N PRO A 164 -19.88 -11.63 -8.12
CA PRO A 164 -19.37 -11.02 -9.35
C PRO A 164 -20.07 -11.49 -10.65
N ASN A 165 -21.25 -12.13 -10.56
CA ASN A 165 -21.95 -12.77 -11.67
C ASN A 165 -22.50 -11.81 -12.75
N ILE A 166 -22.38 -10.50 -12.56
CA ILE A 166 -22.87 -9.46 -13.46
C ILE A 166 -22.15 -9.42 -14.82
N LEU A 167 -20.90 -9.88 -14.86
CA LEU A 167 -20.06 -9.98 -16.06
C LEU A 167 -19.50 -11.40 -16.19
N SER A 168 -20.38 -12.38 -16.41
CA SER A 168 -20.00 -13.80 -16.49
C SER A 168 -19.03 -14.14 -17.62
N ASP A 169 -18.86 -13.24 -18.59
CA ASP A 169 -17.90 -13.34 -19.69
C ASP A 169 -16.49 -12.84 -19.33
N LYS A 170 -16.29 -12.30 -18.12
CA LYS A 170 -15.02 -11.72 -17.66
C LYS A 170 -14.38 -12.57 -16.54
N PRO A 171 -13.06 -12.43 -16.32
CA PRO A 171 -12.39 -13.05 -15.18
C PRO A 171 -13.03 -12.60 -13.86
N GLU A 172 -13.35 -13.58 -13.01
CA GLU A 172 -14.08 -13.33 -11.75
C GLU A 172 -13.28 -12.45 -10.78
N ASP A 173 -11.98 -12.70 -10.69
CA ASP A 173 -11.02 -11.97 -9.87
C ASP A 173 -10.92 -10.50 -10.27
N GLU A 174 -10.85 -10.20 -11.57
CA GLU A 174 -10.84 -8.81 -12.05
C GLU A 174 -12.17 -8.08 -11.76
N VAL A 175 -13.31 -8.78 -11.82
CA VAL A 175 -14.62 -8.22 -11.46
C VAL A 175 -14.71 -7.94 -9.95
N ILE A 176 -14.19 -8.85 -9.11
CA ILE A 176 -14.11 -8.67 -7.66
C ILE A 176 -13.22 -7.47 -7.32
N GLU A 177 -12.06 -7.33 -7.95
CA GLU A 177 -11.15 -6.20 -7.74
C GLU A 177 -11.84 -4.86 -8.05
N ILE A 178 -12.49 -4.75 -9.21
CA ILE A 178 -13.26 -3.54 -9.58
C ILE A 178 -14.38 -3.26 -8.58
N ARG A 179 -15.15 -4.29 -8.19
CA ARG A 179 -16.23 -4.17 -7.20
C ARG A 179 -15.70 -3.62 -5.87
N ASN A 180 -14.60 -4.18 -5.38
CA ASN A 180 -13.99 -3.79 -4.12
C ASN A 180 -13.41 -2.39 -4.17
N HIS A 181 -12.73 -2.03 -5.25
CA HIS A 181 -12.16 -0.70 -5.43
C HIS A 181 -13.25 0.38 -5.56
N LEU A 182 -14.39 0.07 -6.22
CA LEU A 182 -15.57 0.95 -6.23
C LEU A 182 -16.08 1.19 -4.80
N LEU A 183 -16.18 0.14 -3.99
CA LEU A 183 -16.64 0.22 -2.60
C LEU A 183 -15.66 0.97 -1.70
N ALA A 184 -14.35 0.73 -1.85
CA ALA A 184 -13.30 1.44 -1.13
C ALA A 184 -13.32 2.94 -1.47
N THR A 185 -13.42 3.28 -2.76
CA THR A 185 -13.52 4.67 -3.23
C THR A 185 -14.79 5.34 -2.72
N TYR A 186 -15.92 4.63 -2.76
CA TYR A 186 -17.18 5.13 -2.19
C TYR A 186 -17.06 5.37 -0.67
N PHE A 187 -16.43 4.46 0.07
CA PHE A 187 -16.18 4.60 1.50
C PHE A 187 -15.30 5.82 1.80
N LEU A 188 -14.20 6.00 1.07
CA LEU A 188 -13.30 7.15 1.21
C LEU A 188 -14.05 8.48 1.05
N TYR A 189 -14.85 8.61 -0.02
CA TYR A 189 -15.51 9.88 -0.34
C TYR A 189 -16.72 10.17 0.56
N ASN A 190 -17.45 9.13 1.01
CA ASN A 190 -18.68 9.31 1.76
C ASN A 190 -18.54 9.18 3.28
N ASN A 191 -17.45 8.60 3.76
CA ASN A 191 -17.14 8.53 5.17
C ASN A 191 -15.99 9.48 5.53
N LEU A 192 -14.77 9.18 5.06
CA LEU A 192 -13.59 9.92 5.52
C LEU A 192 -13.61 11.38 5.07
N TYR A 193 -13.83 11.62 3.77
CA TYR A 193 -13.82 12.99 3.25
C TYR A 193 -15.04 13.79 3.68
N LYS A 194 -16.23 13.19 3.62
CA LYS A 194 -17.49 13.88 3.98
C LYS A 194 -17.56 14.24 5.47
N CYS A 195 -17.04 13.38 6.35
CA CYS A 195 -17.07 13.62 7.80
C CYS A 195 -15.84 14.37 8.31
N GLU A 196 -14.98 14.86 7.41
CA GLU A 196 -13.68 15.51 7.75
C GLU A 196 -12.85 14.66 8.73
N HIS A 197 -12.96 13.33 8.62
CA HIS A 197 -12.23 12.42 9.49
C HIS A 197 -10.76 12.44 9.08
N GLU A 198 -9.87 12.71 10.05
CA GLU A 198 -8.44 12.58 9.81
C GLU A 198 -8.13 11.11 9.49
N ILE A 199 -7.44 10.87 8.38
CA ILE A 199 -7.05 9.52 7.99
C ILE A 199 -6.08 9.01 9.06
N ASP A 200 -6.35 7.89 9.71
CA ASP A 200 -5.44 7.27 10.67
C ASP A 200 -4.98 5.89 10.19
N LEU A 201 -4.23 5.16 11.02
CA LEU A 201 -3.79 3.81 10.65
C LEU A 201 -4.97 2.84 10.49
N ASP A 202 -6.02 2.98 11.31
CA ASP A 202 -7.20 2.13 11.19
C ASP A 202 -7.91 2.38 9.85
N SER A 203 -8.08 3.64 9.46
CA SER A 203 -8.62 4.05 8.16
C SER A 203 -7.86 3.42 7.00
N ILE A 204 -6.52 3.45 7.02
CA ILE A 204 -5.68 2.85 5.97
C ILE A 204 -5.89 1.32 5.92
N LYS A 205 -5.83 0.65 7.07
CA LYS A 205 -6.01 -0.80 7.19
C LYS A 205 -7.41 -1.24 6.74
N LYS A 206 -8.42 -0.45 7.07
CA LYS A 206 -9.81 -0.67 6.71
C LYS A 206 -10.04 -0.55 5.21
N VAL A 207 -9.47 0.46 4.57
CA VAL A 207 -9.50 0.60 3.10
C VAL A 207 -8.84 -0.61 2.44
N HIS A 208 -7.67 -1.02 2.91
CA HIS A 208 -7.00 -2.23 2.41
C HIS A 208 -7.84 -3.50 2.59
N ARG A 209 -8.53 -3.66 3.73
CA ARG A 209 -9.46 -4.79 3.94
C ARG A 209 -10.59 -4.79 2.92
N ILE A 210 -11.18 -3.63 2.63
CA ILE A 210 -12.24 -3.52 1.61
C ILE A 210 -11.70 -3.90 0.23
N LEU A 211 -10.50 -3.42 -0.13
CA LEU A 211 -9.87 -3.67 -1.43
C LEU A 211 -9.67 -5.18 -1.70
N LEU A 212 -9.25 -5.95 -0.70
CA LEU A 212 -8.93 -7.37 -0.87
C LEU A 212 -10.09 -8.33 -0.53
N LYS A 213 -11.27 -7.84 -0.17
CA LYS A 213 -12.40 -8.69 0.27
C LYS A 213 -12.88 -9.67 -0.80
N ASP A 214 -13.14 -10.92 -0.42
CA ASP A 214 -13.48 -12.03 -1.32
C ASP A 214 -12.40 -12.34 -2.38
N THR A 215 -11.17 -11.84 -2.21
CA THR A 215 -10.05 -12.16 -3.11
C THR A 215 -9.18 -13.26 -2.51
N PRO A 216 -8.36 -13.97 -3.32
CA PRO A 216 -7.35 -14.89 -2.80
C PRO A 216 -6.32 -14.25 -1.84
N MET A 217 -6.20 -12.91 -1.85
CA MET A 217 -5.28 -12.16 -0.99
C MET A 217 -5.92 -11.69 0.32
N GLU A 218 -7.22 -11.95 0.54
CA GLU A 218 -7.90 -11.61 1.78
C GLU A 218 -7.29 -12.34 2.99
N VAL A 219 -6.99 -13.64 2.81
CA VAL A 219 -6.34 -14.49 3.79
C VAL A 219 -5.31 -15.37 3.08
N ILE A 220 -4.04 -15.16 3.42
CA ILE A 220 -2.92 -15.90 2.83
C ILE A 220 -2.28 -16.74 3.92
N GLU A 221 -2.19 -18.04 3.67
CA GLU A 221 -1.40 -18.95 4.51
C GLU A 221 0.08 -18.73 4.25
N LEU A 222 0.81 -18.45 5.32
CA LEU A 222 2.25 -18.27 5.36
C LEU A 222 2.91 -19.60 5.70
N GLU A 223 4.08 -19.85 5.11
CA GLU A 223 4.84 -21.06 5.41
C GLU A 223 5.44 -20.97 6.83
N GLU A 224 5.41 -22.08 7.56
CA GLU A 224 5.97 -22.19 8.91
C GLU A 224 7.46 -21.80 8.94
N ASP A 225 7.83 -21.02 9.95
CA ASP A 225 9.22 -20.76 10.31
C ASP A 225 9.56 -21.60 11.56
N GLU A 226 10.82 -22.04 11.69
CA GLU A 226 11.30 -22.87 12.81
C GLU A 226 11.09 -22.19 14.19
N ALA A 227 10.96 -20.87 14.18
CA ALA A 227 10.62 -20.07 15.34
C ALA A 227 9.10 -19.84 15.41
N HIS A 228 8.41 -20.75 16.13
CA HIS A 228 7.10 -20.76 16.82
C HIS A 228 6.28 -19.43 17.02
N ASP A 229 6.36 -18.46 16.10
CA ASP A 229 5.68 -17.17 16.16
C ASP A 229 4.30 -17.28 15.49
N ARG A 230 3.27 -16.98 16.28
CA ARG A 230 1.92 -17.60 16.22
C ARG A 230 0.97 -16.99 15.19
N SER A 231 1.41 -16.70 13.98
CA SER A 231 0.47 -16.30 12.93
C SER A 231 0.85 -16.88 11.58
N LEU A 232 0.31 -18.07 11.32
CA LEU A 232 0.35 -18.78 10.04
C LEU A 232 -0.42 -18.06 8.93
N TYR A 233 -1.11 -16.97 9.23
CA TYR A 233 -1.98 -16.29 8.29
C TYR A 233 -1.65 -14.81 8.21
N GLN A 234 -1.60 -14.30 6.99
CA GLN A 234 -1.66 -12.88 6.68
C GLN A 234 -3.11 -12.54 6.34
N HIS A 235 -3.70 -11.58 7.04
CA HIS A 235 -5.05 -11.09 6.76
C HIS A 235 -5.02 -9.72 6.09
N ALA A 236 -6.05 -9.43 5.30
CA ALA A 236 -6.25 -8.09 4.75
C ALA A 236 -6.51 -7.06 5.86
N GLY A 237 -5.80 -5.93 5.77
CA GLY A 237 -5.81 -4.87 6.77
C GLY A 237 -4.79 -5.09 7.88
N GLU A 238 -3.97 -6.13 7.81
CA GLU A 238 -2.77 -6.26 8.63
C GLU A 238 -1.53 -5.82 7.86
N PHE A 239 -0.57 -5.21 8.55
CA PHE A 239 0.74 -4.99 7.95
C PHE A 239 1.39 -6.33 7.60
N ARG A 240 2.21 -6.32 6.54
CA ARG A 240 2.84 -7.54 6.05
C ARG A 240 3.72 -8.19 7.10
N LYS A 241 3.60 -9.51 7.24
CA LYS A 241 4.46 -10.36 8.09
C LYS A 241 5.65 -10.94 7.31
N VAL A 242 5.67 -10.74 6.00
CA VAL A 242 6.68 -11.24 5.07
C VAL A 242 7.37 -10.10 4.33
N GLU A 243 8.53 -10.41 3.78
CA GLU A 243 9.31 -9.48 2.97
C GLU A 243 8.71 -9.35 1.57
N VAL A 244 8.90 -8.16 1.01
CA VAL A 244 8.47 -7.81 -0.35
C VAL A 244 9.68 -7.36 -1.16
N GLU A 245 9.67 -7.66 -2.45
CA GLU A 245 10.70 -7.23 -3.38
C GLU A 245 10.06 -6.75 -4.68
N ALA A 246 10.53 -5.60 -5.19
CA ALA A 246 10.17 -5.12 -6.51
C ALA A 246 10.81 -6.02 -7.58
N ARG A 247 10.01 -6.53 -8.52
CA ARG A 247 10.54 -7.29 -9.66
C ARG A 247 11.49 -6.42 -10.45
N GLY A 248 12.71 -6.92 -10.64
CA GLY A 248 13.71 -6.31 -11.51
C GLY A 248 14.62 -5.27 -10.85
N SER A 249 14.36 -4.85 -9.60
CA SER A 249 15.23 -3.89 -8.90
C SER A 249 15.91 -4.51 -7.68
N VAL A 250 17.21 -4.81 -7.80
CA VAL A 250 18.01 -5.30 -6.65
C VAL A 250 18.29 -4.22 -5.61
N TYR A 251 18.24 -2.94 -6.01
CA TYR A 251 18.63 -1.80 -5.19
C TYR A 251 17.45 -1.19 -4.42
N THR A 252 16.20 -1.50 -4.79
CA THR A 252 15.03 -1.10 -4.00
C THR A 252 14.96 -1.97 -2.75
N VAL A 253 15.18 -1.39 -1.58
CA VAL A 253 15.13 -2.08 -0.30
C VAL A 253 13.90 -1.61 0.46
N TYR A 254 12.90 -2.46 0.57
CA TYR A 254 11.77 -2.26 1.48
C TYR A 254 12.19 -2.54 2.93
N PRO A 255 11.53 -1.93 3.93
CA PRO A 255 11.81 -2.21 5.33
C PRO A 255 11.53 -3.67 5.67
N LEU A 256 12.19 -4.21 6.69
CA LEU A 256 11.87 -5.54 7.19
C LEU A 256 10.47 -5.55 7.81
N PRO A 257 9.73 -6.68 7.80
CA PRO A 257 8.35 -6.74 8.30
C PRO A 257 8.19 -6.23 9.73
N ALA A 258 9.16 -6.54 10.60
CA ALA A 258 9.18 -6.12 11.99
C ALA A 258 9.30 -4.59 12.18
N GLU A 259 9.84 -3.86 11.19
CA GLU A 259 9.96 -2.40 11.23
C GLU A 259 8.67 -1.68 10.79
N VAL A 260 7.84 -2.35 9.97
CA VAL A 260 6.68 -1.73 9.30
C VAL A 260 5.72 -1.06 10.28
N PRO A 261 5.33 -1.66 11.43
CA PRO A 261 4.42 -1.01 12.37
C PRO A 261 4.93 0.35 12.86
N ALA A 262 6.18 0.42 13.35
CA ALA A 262 6.78 1.65 13.84
C ALA A 262 7.01 2.68 12.71
N LEU A 263 7.34 2.22 11.51
CA LEU A 263 7.46 3.09 10.34
C LEU A 263 6.11 3.70 9.94
N MET A 264 5.02 2.94 10.03
CA MET A 264 3.69 3.45 9.71
C MET A 264 3.17 4.44 10.76
N GLU A 265 3.52 4.28 12.03
CA GLU A 265 3.27 5.31 13.05
C GLU A 265 4.02 6.62 12.72
N ARG A 266 5.29 6.53 12.33
CA ARG A 266 6.06 7.70 11.89
C ARG A 266 5.54 8.32 10.60
N PHE A 267 5.05 7.50 9.66
CA PHE A 267 4.40 7.99 8.45
C PHE A 267 3.21 8.89 8.77
N ILE A 268 2.38 8.50 9.75
CA ILE A 268 1.26 9.33 10.24
C ILE A 268 1.76 10.63 10.83
N GLN A 269 2.76 10.58 11.72
CA GLN A 269 3.36 11.78 12.32
C GLN A 269 3.93 12.74 11.26
N PHE A 270 4.64 12.21 10.26
CA PHE A 270 5.20 12.97 9.16
C PHE A 270 4.11 13.67 8.34
N ARG A 271 3.04 12.93 7.98
CA ARG A 271 1.89 13.51 7.28
C ARG A 271 1.21 14.58 8.12
N ASP A 272 0.99 14.36 9.41
CA ASP A 272 0.28 15.34 10.25
C ASP A 272 1.11 16.61 10.44
N GLY A 273 2.44 16.47 10.52
CA GLY A 273 3.38 17.59 10.49
C GLY A 273 3.42 18.36 9.16
N SER A 274 2.89 17.81 8.07
CA SER A 274 2.89 18.46 6.74
C SER A 274 2.12 19.78 6.71
N LYS A 275 1.12 19.96 7.60
CA LYS A 275 0.32 21.19 7.71
C LYS A 275 1.19 22.44 7.93
N ASN A 276 2.36 22.27 8.55
CA ASN A 276 3.29 23.36 8.86
C ASN A 276 4.48 23.46 7.89
N SER A 277 4.49 22.68 6.80
CA SER A 277 5.63 22.64 5.87
C SER A 277 5.73 23.86 4.96
N GLY A 278 4.66 24.63 4.76
CA GLY A 278 4.61 25.67 3.73
C GLY A 278 4.63 25.14 2.29
N LEU A 279 4.55 23.82 2.11
CA LEU A 279 4.43 23.18 0.81
C LEU A 279 2.97 23.14 0.35
N HIS A 280 2.79 23.14 -0.95
CA HIS A 280 1.52 23.07 -1.64
C HIS A 280 0.94 21.66 -1.48
N PRO A 281 -0.39 21.49 -1.31
CA PRO A 281 -1.01 20.19 -1.05
C PRO A 281 -0.68 19.10 -2.07
N LEU A 282 -0.47 19.45 -3.35
CA LEU A 282 -0.03 18.49 -4.37
C LEU A 282 1.38 17.95 -4.13
N ILE A 283 2.33 18.80 -3.71
CA ILE A 283 3.70 18.37 -3.39
C ILE A 283 3.67 17.47 -2.14
N ILE A 284 2.89 17.88 -1.14
CA ILE A 284 2.65 17.08 0.08
C ILE A 284 2.08 15.70 -0.30
N ALA A 285 1.03 15.65 -1.12
CA ALA A 285 0.40 14.40 -1.55
C ALA A 285 1.37 13.49 -2.34
N SER A 286 2.16 14.05 -3.26
CA SER A 286 3.16 13.30 -4.01
C SER A 286 4.25 12.71 -3.11
N ARG A 287 4.73 13.48 -2.11
CA ARG A 287 5.72 12.99 -1.15
C ARG A 287 5.14 11.90 -0.26
N ILE A 288 3.93 12.10 0.28
CA ILE A 288 3.22 11.09 1.08
C ILE A 288 3.05 9.79 0.29
N LEU A 289 2.60 9.87 -0.97
CA LEU A 289 2.45 8.70 -1.84
C LEU A 289 3.79 7.98 -2.04
N SER A 290 4.84 8.72 -2.40
CA SER A 290 6.18 8.14 -2.58
C SER A 290 6.70 7.47 -1.31
N THR A 291 6.52 8.10 -0.15
CA THR A 291 6.92 7.54 1.15
C THR A 291 6.13 6.30 1.49
N PHE A 292 4.81 6.29 1.30
CA PHE A 292 3.95 5.14 1.54
C PHE A 292 4.36 3.94 0.66
N LEU A 293 4.57 4.19 -0.64
CA LEU A 293 5.03 3.17 -1.59
C LEU A 293 6.43 2.64 -1.24
N HIS A 294 7.29 3.45 -0.64
CA HIS A 294 8.64 3.02 -0.25
C HIS A 294 8.65 2.17 1.04
N VAL A 295 7.70 2.41 1.96
CA VAL A 295 7.48 1.52 3.11
C VAL A 295 6.83 0.20 2.65
N HIS A 296 5.88 0.29 1.72
CA HIS A 296 5.10 -0.82 1.17
C HIS A 296 4.52 -1.69 2.29
N PRO A 297 3.59 -1.16 3.09
CA PRO A 297 3.24 -1.75 4.39
C PRO A 297 2.39 -3.02 4.31
N PHE A 298 1.81 -3.31 3.15
CA PHE A 298 0.93 -4.45 2.91
C PHE A 298 1.58 -5.48 1.99
N ILE A 299 0.98 -6.67 1.93
CA ILE A 299 1.45 -7.73 1.04
C ILE A 299 0.97 -7.52 -0.40
N ASP A 300 -0.10 -6.76 -0.62
CA ASP A 300 -0.63 -6.34 -1.94
C ASP A 300 -1.29 -4.97 -1.79
#